data_AF-A0A372F3X9-F1
#
_entry.id   AF-A0A372F3X9-F1
#
_cell.length_a   1.000
_cell.length_b   1.000
_cell.length_c   1.000
_cell.angle_alpha   90.00
_cell.angle_beta   90.00
_cell.angle_gamma   90.00
#
_symmetry.space_group_name_H-M   'P 1'
#
loop_
_entity.id
_entity.type
_entity.pdbx_description
1 polymer ?
#
loop_
_entity_poly.entity_id
_entity_poly.type
_entity_poly.pdbx_seq_one_letter_code
_entity_poly.pdbx_strand_id
1 'polypeptide(L)'
;MKKLLTLLAFLLVLVACSSKNWHSNSFRDVYSYARKLERKPTKDKFTQRLQLAYLEQKDKLLLEIESLHQAKRPFYWEKIHDKYKLLNEMAWKIQNCTSCLNEVAPVFYESEQLASLKNATDERVEDGLLALGLNTKLNAQKAYYSFVTAKKLSPERTDIDSLINESLEIGTVRIVLEGDYRYDKSYVQDIEKDLFRVLPRSQEAKPFFQFFSPEEASENHVKPDYVVSFGYDYLSVGFEHRNCSEESFSKDIKIGERKIDSVKVEPIYEKVSGKITKCGKSVKAEGKVWFKVIDFQQDRVILTDTFYDDDNWVNEWVTVSGDSRALPAGAANSGMELIAPSRWTQFDNITDALSSSVSWKIRQFIRRQNALALN
;
A
#
# COMPACT_ATOMS: atom_id res chain seq x y z
N MET A 1 -23.51 -27.26 59.12
CA MET A 1 -23.07 -26.09 58.33
C MET A 1 -22.51 -26.46 56.96
N LYS A 2 -21.53 -27.37 56.82
CA LYS A 2 -20.99 -27.79 55.50
C LYS A 2 -22.04 -28.36 54.53
N LYS A 3 -23.00 -29.17 55.02
CA LYS A 3 -24.09 -29.73 54.19
C LYS A 3 -25.11 -28.68 53.70
N LEU A 4 -25.28 -27.58 54.43
CA LEU A 4 -26.18 -26.49 54.04
C LEU A 4 -25.52 -25.58 52.99
N LEU A 5 -24.21 -25.36 53.12
CA LEU A 5 -23.41 -24.63 52.13
C LEU A 5 -23.30 -25.37 50.79
N THR A 6 -23.18 -26.70 50.80
CA THR A 6 -23.19 -27.51 49.57
C THR A 6 -24.56 -27.52 48.88
N LEU A 7 -25.66 -27.44 49.64
CA LEU A 7 -27.01 -27.37 49.06
C LEU A 7 -27.28 -25.99 48.44
N LEU A 8 -26.79 -24.92 49.08
CA LEU A 8 -26.91 -23.55 48.57
C LEU A 8 -26.03 -23.34 47.31
N ALA A 9 -24.83 -23.94 47.28
CA ALA A 9 -23.95 -23.91 46.11
C ALA A 9 -24.52 -24.69 44.92
N PHE A 10 -25.27 -25.77 45.15
CA PHE A 10 -25.94 -26.52 44.08
C PHE A 10 -27.18 -25.79 43.52
N LEU A 11 -27.88 -25.02 44.35
CA LEU A 11 -29.02 -24.20 43.92
C LEU A 11 -28.58 -22.99 43.05
N LEU A 12 -27.39 -22.44 43.31
CA LEU A 12 -26.81 -21.33 42.54
C LEU A 12 -26.35 -21.73 41.12
N VAL A 13 -26.06 -23.02 40.88
CA VAL A 13 -25.66 -23.52 39.55
C VAL A 13 -26.86 -23.74 38.63
N LEU A 14 -28.07 -23.93 39.17
CA LEU A 14 -29.29 -24.15 38.36
C LEU A 14 -29.93 -22.85 37.84
N VAL A 15 -29.41 -21.67 38.21
CA VAL A 15 -29.87 -20.36 37.70
C VAL A 15 -28.98 -19.85 36.54
N ALA A 16 -27.93 -20.59 36.18
CA ALA A 16 -27.08 -20.27 35.04
C ALA A 16 -27.53 -21.02 33.77
N CYS A 17 -27.85 -20.25 32.72
CA CYS A 17 -28.10 -20.67 31.33
C CYS A 17 -29.46 -21.30 30.97
N SER A 18 -30.51 -20.47 30.96
CA SER A 18 -31.31 -20.35 29.73
C SER A 18 -31.44 -18.87 29.35
N SER A 19 -30.38 -18.31 28.77
CA SER A 19 -30.60 -17.13 27.92
C SER A 19 -31.43 -17.63 26.75
N LYS A 20 -32.74 -17.38 26.76
CA LYS A 20 -33.49 -17.33 25.51
C LYS A 20 -32.67 -16.42 24.61
N ASN A 21 -32.07 -16.96 23.55
CA ASN A 21 -31.52 -16.12 22.50
C ASN A 21 -32.71 -15.30 22.01
N TRP A 22 -32.80 -14.05 22.47
CA TRP A 22 -33.64 -13.04 21.85
C TRP A 22 -33.02 -12.82 20.47
N HIS A 23 -33.35 -13.72 19.54
CA HIS A 23 -33.06 -13.51 18.13
C HIS A 23 -33.92 -12.33 17.72
N SER A 24 -33.39 -11.10 17.83
CA SER A 24 -34.02 -9.98 17.15
C SER A 24 -34.01 -10.33 15.67
N ASN A 25 -35.18 -10.43 15.06
CA ASN A 25 -35.24 -10.69 13.63
C ASN A 25 -34.52 -9.56 12.89
N SER A 26 -33.70 -9.92 11.91
CA SER A 26 -32.94 -8.99 11.09
C SER A 26 -33.65 -8.72 9.77
N PHE A 27 -33.22 -7.67 9.06
CA PHE A 27 -33.59 -7.45 7.65
C PHE A 27 -33.43 -8.71 6.78
N ARG A 28 -32.38 -9.51 7.02
CA ARG A 28 -32.16 -10.78 6.30
C ARG A 28 -33.23 -11.80 6.59
N ASP A 29 -33.76 -11.82 7.81
CA ASP A 29 -34.80 -12.76 8.22
C ASP A 29 -36.12 -12.47 7.49
N VAL A 30 -36.50 -11.19 7.37
CA VAL A 30 -37.65 -10.74 6.57
C VAL A 30 -37.57 -11.26 5.14
N TYR A 31 -36.43 -11.07 4.47
CA TYR A 31 -36.20 -11.57 3.11
C TYR A 31 -36.26 -13.10 3.06
N SER A 32 -35.68 -13.78 4.05
CA SER A 32 -35.64 -15.24 4.10
C SER A 32 -37.05 -15.84 4.25
N TYR A 33 -37.90 -15.24 5.09
CA TYR A 33 -39.25 -15.71 5.35
C TYR A 33 -40.18 -15.37 4.20
N ALA A 34 -40.07 -14.17 3.62
CA ALA A 34 -40.80 -13.80 2.42
C ALA A 34 -40.53 -14.79 1.28
N ARG A 35 -39.25 -15.12 1.01
CA ARG A 35 -38.87 -16.10 -0.02
C ARG A 35 -39.40 -17.52 0.29
N LYS A 36 -39.45 -17.92 1.56
CA LYS A 36 -39.98 -19.23 1.97
C LYS A 36 -41.49 -19.31 1.81
N LEU A 37 -42.19 -18.22 2.16
CA LEU A 37 -43.65 -18.11 2.04
C LEU A 37 -44.07 -18.07 0.57
N GLU A 38 -43.35 -17.31 -0.26
CA GLU A 38 -43.51 -17.27 -1.72
C GLU A 38 -43.45 -18.68 -2.35
N ARG A 39 -42.54 -19.54 -1.86
CA ARG A 39 -42.42 -20.94 -2.31
C ARG A 39 -43.44 -21.88 -1.68
N LYS A 40 -43.98 -21.56 -0.51
CA LYS A 40 -44.88 -22.42 0.28
C LYS A 40 -45.98 -21.58 0.93
N PRO A 41 -46.98 -21.13 0.15
CA PRO A 41 -47.95 -20.11 0.58
C PRO A 41 -48.83 -20.52 1.76
N THR A 42 -49.08 -21.82 1.94
CA THR A 42 -50.02 -22.35 2.94
C THR A 42 -49.36 -22.69 4.28
N LYS A 43 -48.07 -22.36 4.48
CA LYS A 43 -47.36 -22.69 5.72
C LYS A 43 -47.48 -21.60 6.78
N ASP A 44 -48.42 -21.80 7.71
CA ASP A 44 -48.71 -20.94 8.87
C ASP A 44 -47.44 -20.54 9.68
N LYS A 45 -46.50 -21.46 9.87
CA LYS A 45 -45.24 -21.16 10.58
C LYS A 45 -44.37 -20.09 9.88
N PHE A 46 -44.39 -20.00 8.55
CA PHE A 46 -43.63 -18.97 7.83
C PHE A 46 -44.37 -17.64 7.80
N THR A 47 -45.70 -17.67 7.75
CA THR A 47 -46.57 -16.51 7.91
C THR A 47 -46.31 -15.80 9.23
N GLN A 48 -46.44 -16.51 10.36
CA GLN A 48 -46.22 -15.94 11.70
C GLN A 48 -44.81 -15.37 11.87
N ARG A 49 -43.80 -16.07 11.33
CA ARG A 49 -42.40 -15.62 11.39
C ARG A 49 -42.16 -14.38 10.52
N LEU A 50 -42.81 -14.28 9.36
CA LEU A 50 -42.70 -13.11 8.50
C LEU A 50 -43.34 -11.88 9.15
N GLN A 51 -44.54 -12.03 9.71
CA GLN A 51 -45.25 -10.96 10.42
C GLN A 51 -44.41 -10.42 11.57
N LEU A 52 -43.92 -11.30 12.44
CA LEU A 52 -43.08 -10.92 13.58
C LEU A 52 -41.78 -10.27 13.12
N ALA A 53 -41.08 -10.88 12.15
CA ALA A 53 -39.81 -10.34 11.66
C ALA A 53 -39.95 -8.97 11.02
N TYR A 54 -41.02 -8.76 10.23
CA TYR A 54 -41.28 -7.47 9.60
C TYR A 54 -41.59 -6.40 10.64
N LEU A 55 -42.46 -6.68 11.60
CA LEU A 55 -42.83 -5.74 12.66
C LEU A 55 -41.61 -5.36 13.52
N GLU A 56 -40.90 -6.34 14.08
CA GLU A 56 -39.74 -6.09 14.94
C GLU A 56 -38.65 -5.31 14.22
N GLN A 57 -38.34 -5.67 12.97
CA GLN A 57 -37.29 -4.98 12.22
C GLN A 57 -37.72 -3.57 11.81
N LYS A 58 -38.99 -3.36 11.45
CA LYS A 58 -39.53 -2.02 11.17
C LYS A 58 -39.42 -1.13 12.41
N ASP A 59 -39.93 -1.59 13.55
CA ASP A 59 -39.92 -0.81 14.79
C ASP A 59 -38.49 -0.52 15.27
N LYS A 60 -37.59 -1.50 15.13
CA LYS A 60 -36.16 -1.30 15.40
C LYS A 60 -35.55 -0.20 14.53
N LEU A 61 -35.80 -0.21 13.22
CA LEU A 61 -35.26 0.80 12.31
C LEU A 61 -35.82 2.20 12.63
N LEU A 62 -37.10 2.31 12.97
CA LEU A 62 -37.71 3.57 13.39
C LEU A 62 -37.11 4.10 14.69
N LEU A 63 -36.91 3.25 15.69
CA LEU A 63 -36.22 3.62 16.93
C LEU A 63 -34.77 4.04 16.69
N GLU A 64 -34.06 3.40 15.77
CA GLU A 64 -32.71 3.80 15.36
C GLU A 64 -32.72 5.18 14.69
N ILE A 65 -33.72 5.50 13.86
CA ILE A 65 -33.89 6.82 13.25
C ILE A 65 -34.14 7.89 14.33
N GLU A 66 -35.04 7.63 15.27
CA GLU A 66 -35.29 8.55 16.40
C GLU A 66 -34.03 8.79 17.24
N SER A 67 -33.26 7.73 17.52
CA SER A 67 -31.99 7.84 18.23
C SER A 67 -30.97 8.69 17.46
N LEU A 68 -30.90 8.55 16.13
CA LEU A 68 -30.03 9.38 15.28
C LEU A 68 -30.44 10.86 15.34
N HIS A 69 -31.74 11.16 15.28
CA HIS A 69 -32.26 12.54 15.44
C HIS A 69 -31.92 13.15 16.79
N GLN A 70 -31.92 12.37 17.87
CA GLN A 70 -31.56 12.83 19.20
C GLN A 70 -30.05 13.04 19.36
N ALA A 71 -29.25 12.13 18.81
CA ALA A 71 -27.79 12.16 18.94
C ALA A 71 -27.16 13.32 18.16
N LYS A 72 -27.75 13.75 17.04
CA LYS A 72 -27.29 14.87 16.19
C LYS A 72 -25.78 14.84 15.89
N ARG A 73 -25.23 13.66 15.66
CA ARG A 73 -23.82 13.49 15.27
C ARG A 73 -23.63 13.99 13.82
N PRO A 74 -22.44 14.45 13.42
CA PRO A 74 -22.20 14.85 12.04
C PRO A 74 -22.59 13.76 11.04
N PHE A 75 -23.22 14.17 9.92
CA PHE A 75 -23.65 13.32 8.81
C PHE A 75 -24.66 12.25 9.23
N TYR A 76 -25.53 12.56 10.20
CA TYR A 76 -26.54 11.61 10.66
C TYR A 76 -27.67 11.43 9.63
N TRP A 77 -27.91 12.40 8.74
CA TRP A 77 -28.92 12.29 7.70
C TRP A 77 -28.62 11.17 6.69
N GLU A 78 -27.35 10.90 6.37
CA GLU A 78 -26.97 9.75 5.54
C GLU A 78 -27.39 8.44 6.19
N LYS A 79 -27.16 8.31 7.51
CA LYS A 79 -27.56 7.13 8.26
C LYS A 79 -29.07 6.98 8.29
N ILE A 80 -29.80 8.08 8.49
CA ILE A 80 -31.27 8.09 8.45
C ILE A 80 -31.76 7.65 7.07
N HIS A 81 -31.19 8.18 6.00
CA HIS A 81 -31.50 7.80 4.62
C HIS A 81 -31.31 6.29 4.42
N ASP A 82 -30.20 5.72 4.87
CA ASP A 82 -29.94 4.28 4.79
C ASP A 82 -30.99 3.45 5.55
N LYS A 83 -31.47 3.92 6.70
CA LYS A 83 -32.54 3.23 7.45
C LYS A 83 -33.87 3.28 6.70
N TYR A 84 -34.26 4.44 6.17
CA TYR A 84 -35.47 4.55 5.34
C TYR A 84 -35.39 3.72 4.06
N LYS A 85 -34.21 3.66 3.43
CA LYS A 85 -33.96 2.77 2.30
C LYS A 85 -34.23 1.31 2.66
N LEU A 86 -33.72 0.83 3.80
CA LEU A 86 -33.98 -0.54 4.26
C LEU A 86 -35.47 -0.79 4.55
N LEU A 87 -36.17 0.18 5.14
CA LEU A 87 -37.63 0.10 5.36
C LEU A 87 -38.38 -0.06 4.03
N ASN A 88 -38.04 0.76 3.04
CA ASN A 88 -38.65 0.71 1.71
C ASN A 88 -38.29 -0.57 0.95
N GLU A 89 -37.05 -1.06 1.05
CA GLU A 89 -36.63 -2.34 0.48
C GLU A 89 -37.43 -3.51 1.06
N MET A 90 -37.67 -3.52 2.37
CA MET A 90 -38.54 -4.51 3.01
C MET A 90 -39.99 -4.39 2.50
N ALA A 91 -40.54 -3.18 2.42
CA ALA A 91 -41.89 -2.93 1.93
C ALA A 91 -42.06 -3.41 0.48
N TRP A 92 -41.11 -3.09 -0.40
CA TRP A 92 -41.06 -3.57 -1.77
C TRP A 92 -40.97 -5.09 -1.85
N LYS A 93 -40.20 -5.74 -0.97
CA LYS A 93 -40.12 -7.21 -0.95
C LYS A 93 -41.45 -7.87 -0.59
N ILE A 94 -42.23 -7.27 0.31
CA ILE A 94 -43.58 -7.73 0.65
C ILE A 94 -44.55 -7.45 -0.50
N GLN A 95 -44.53 -6.23 -1.04
CA GLN A 95 -45.38 -5.79 -2.16
C GLN A 95 -45.24 -6.70 -3.39
N ASN A 96 -44.01 -7.12 -3.70
CA ASN A 96 -43.71 -7.98 -4.85
C ASN A 96 -43.94 -9.48 -4.58
N CYS A 97 -44.49 -9.85 -3.42
CA CYS A 97 -44.81 -11.22 -3.06
C CYS A 97 -46.30 -11.34 -2.74
N THR A 98 -47.10 -11.86 -3.68
CA THR A 98 -48.56 -11.98 -3.54
C THR A 98 -48.98 -12.71 -2.26
N SER A 99 -48.31 -13.82 -1.93
CA SER A 99 -48.60 -14.58 -0.70
C SER A 99 -48.20 -13.83 0.58
N CYS A 100 -47.20 -12.94 0.51
CA CYS A 100 -46.77 -12.13 1.64
C CYS A 100 -47.72 -10.95 1.87
N LEU A 101 -48.22 -10.36 0.79
CA LEU A 101 -49.10 -9.18 0.82
C LEU A 101 -50.43 -9.46 1.53
N ASN A 102 -50.92 -10.70 1.47
CA ASN A 102 -52.11 -11.13 2.20
C ASN A 102 -51.90 -11.18 3.72
N GLU A 103 -50.64 -11.25 4.17
CA GLU A 103 -50.29 -11.50 5.57
C GLU A 103 -49.69 -10.28 6.27
N VAL A 104 -49.03 -9.40 5.50
CA VAL A 104 -48.34 -8.21 5.99
C VAL A 104 -48.63 -7.05 5.05
N ALA A 105 -49.15 -5.96 5.59
CA ALA A 105 -49.30 -4.71 4.84
C ALA A 105 -47.94 -3.98 4.77
N PRO A 106 -47.39 -3.75 3.56
CA PRO A 106 -46.17 -2.97 3.41
C PRO A 106 -46.42 -1.50 3.76
N VAL A 107 -45.46 -0.88 4.45
CA VAL A 107 -45.46 0.55 4.74
C VAL A 107 -44.27 1.20 4.04
N PHE A 108 -44.55 2.19 3.20
CA PHE A 108 -43.55 2.95 2.46
C PHE A 108 -43.26 4.28 3.14
N TYR A 109 -41.98 4.65 3.14
CA TYR A 109 -41.39 5.88 3.67
C TYR A 109 -40.56 6.57 2.57
N GLU A 110 -41.06 6.56 1.32
CA GLU A 110 -40.33 7.10 0.17
C GLU A 110 -40.13 8.61 0.28
N SER A 111 -41.12 9.32 0.82
CA SER A 111 -41.03 10.77 1.03
C SER A 111 -39.96 11.15 2.05
N GLU A 112 -39.86 10.36 3.12
CA GLU A 112 -38.89 10.52 4.20
C GLU A 112 -37.50 10.08 3.75
N GLN A 113 -37.40 9.03 2.94
CA GLN A 113 -36.14 8.63 2.29
C GLN A 113 -35.62 9.74 1.39
N LEU A 114 -36.48 10.37 0.58
CA LEU A 114 -36.10 11.46 -0.32
C LEU A 114 -35.73 12.72 0.46
N ALA A 115 -36.51 13.08 1.50
CA ALA A 115 -36.21 14.22 2.35
C ALA A 115 -34.89 14.04 3.10
N SER A 116 -34.62 12.85 3.65
CA SER A 116 -33.35 12.53 4.31
C SER A 116 -32.17 12.52 3.34
N LEU A 117 -32.37 12.07 2.08
CA LEU A 117 -31.34 12.18 1.04
C LEU A 117 -31.00 13.65 0.77
N LYS A 118 -32.02 14.49 0.57
CA LYS A 118 -31.83 15.93 0.35
C LYS A 118 -31.08 16.57 1.52
N ASN A 119 -31.51 16.31 2.75
CA ASN A 119 -30.85 16.85 3.94
C ASN A 119 -29.41 16.36 4.09
N ALA A 120 -29.11 15.09 3.74
CA ALA A 120 -27.76 14.57 3.75
C ALA A 120 -26.87 15.27 2.72
N THR A 121 -27.39 15.49 1.51
CA THR A 121 -26.68 16.25 0.47
C THR A 121 -26.44 17.69 0.91
N ASP A 122 -27.45 18.37 1.46
CA ASP A 122 -27.34 19.75 1.94
C ASP A 122 -26.34 19.88 3.10
N GLU A 123 -26.36 18.95 4.07
CA GLU A 123 -25.38 18.88 5.17
C GLU A 123 -23.94 18.75 4.66
N ARG A 124 -23.71 17.93 3.63
CA ARG A 124 -22.39 17.79 2.99
C ARG A 124 -21.94 19.04 2.26
N VAL A 125 -22.85 19.71 1.57
CA VAL A 125 -22.55 20.99 0.90
C VAL A 125 -22.22 22.06 1.93
N GLU A 126 -22.99 22.16 3.01
CA GLU A 126 -22.73 23.11 4.09
C GLU A 126 -21.37 22.87 4.77
N ASP A 127 -21.07 21.61 5.12
CA ASP A 127 -19.77 21.22 5.68
C ASP A 127 -18.61 21.60 4.73
N GLY A 128 -18.78 21.34 3.43
CA GLY A 128 -17.80 21.71 2.42
C GLY A 128 -17.61 23.23 2.31
N LEU A 129 -18.68 24.01 2.33
CA LEU A 129 -18.62 25.47 2.29
C LEU A 129 -17.94 26.05 3.54
N LEU A 130 -18.24 25.51 4.72
CA LEU A 130 -17.60 25.89 5.98
C LEU A 130 -16.10 25.63 5.94
N ALA A 131 -15.69 24.46 5.45
CA ALA A 131 -14.28 24.12 5.28
C ALA A 131 -13.60 25.02 4.24
N LEU A 132 -14.22 25.21 3.07
CA LEU A 132 -13.67 26.06 2.00
C LEU A 132 -13.49 27.51 2.45
N GLY A 133 -14.42 28.04 3.25
CA GLY A 133 -14.37 29.38 3.83
C GLY A 133 -13.16 29.65 4.74
N LEU A 134 -12.49 28.61 5.24
CA LEU A 134 -11.25 28.76 6.02
C LEU A 134 -10.03 29.09 5.14
N ASN A 135 -10.16 29.04 3.82
CA ASN A 135 -9.19 29.49 2.83
C ASN A 135 -7.76 28.94 3.05
N THR A 136 -7.66 27.65 3.36
CA THR A 136 -6.38 26.93 3.41
C THR A 136 -6.45 25.74 2.47
N LYS A 137 -5.30 25.32 1.92
CA LYS A 137 -5.24 24.14 1.05
C LYS A 137 -5.83 22.91 1.72
N LEU A 138 -5.47 22.72 2.98
CA LEU A 138 -6.00 21.68 3.84
C LEU A 138 -7.54 21.67 3.84
N ASN A 139 -8.17 22.77 4.25
CA ASN A 139 -9.62 22.78 4.37
C ASN A 139 -10.32 22.73 3.01
N ALA A 140 -9.69 23.21 1.93
CA ALA A 140 -10.18 22.98 0.58
C ALA A 140 -10.16 21.49 0.18
N GLN A 141 -9.15 20.72 0.60
CA GLN A 141 -9.14 19.26 0.40
C GLN A 141 -10.29 18.58 1.17
N LYS A 142 -10.56 19.00 2.41
CA LYS A 142 -11.71 18.52 3.20
C LYS A 142 -13.02 18.86 2.47
N ALA A 143 -13.16 20.09 2.01
CA ALA A 143 -14.32 20.57 1.26
C ALA A 143 -14.57 19.76 -0.01
N TYR A 144 -13.52 19.50 -0.79
CA TYR A 144 -13.60 18.68 -2.00
C TYR A 144 -14.24 17.30 -1.72
N TYR A 145 -13.79 16.60 -0.68
CA TYR A 145 -14.36 15.29 -0.35
C TYR A 145 -15.81 15.37 0.11
N SER A 146 -16.18 16.42 0.85
CA SER A 146 -17.58 16.66 1.21
C SER A 146 -18.44 16.94 -0.02
N PHE A 147 -17.98 17.76 -0.97
CA PHE A 147 -18.70 18.02 -2.23
C PHE A 147 -18.78 16.81 -3.15
N VAL A 148 -17.72 16.02 -3.29
CA VAL A 148 -17.75 14.75 -4.05
C VAL A 148 -18.74 13.77 -3.43
N THR A 149 -18.82 13.71 -2.11
CA THR A 149 -19.81 12.90 -1.40
C THR A 149 -21.22 13.41 -1.64
N ALA A 150 -21.45 14.74 -1.55
CA ALA A 150 -22.73 15.36 -1.90
C ALA A 150 -23.16 15.04 -3.35
N LYS A 151 -22.22 15.13 -4.30
CA LYS A 151 -22.46 14.80 -5.72
C LYS A 151 -22.81 13.32 -5.90
N LYS A 152 -22.22 12.42 -5.13
CA LYS A 152 -22.57 10.99 -5.15
C LYS A 152 -23.98 10.74 -4.59
N LEU A 153 -24.41 11.48 -3.57
CA LEU A 153 -25.75 11.39 -3.00
C LEU A 153 -26.82 11.96 -3.95
N SER A 154 -26.50 13.05 -4.67
CA SER A 154 -27.41 13.69 -5.64
C SER A 154 -26.69 13.99 -6.97
N PRO A 155 -26.50 12.99 -7.85
CA PRO A 155 -25.77 13.16 -9.11
C PRO A 155 -26.36 14.22 -10.05
N GLU A 156 -27.66 14.46 -9.97
CA GLU A 156 -28.42 15.44 -10.76
C GLU A 156 -28.18 16.89 -10.35
N ARG A 157 -27.61 17.15 -9.15
CA ARG A 157 -27.29 18.51 -8.70
C ARG A 157 -26.04 19.04 -9.38
N THR A 158 -26.22 20.00 -10.27
CA THR A 158 -25.15 20.61 -11.08
C THR A 158 -24.40 21.73 -10.37
N ASP A 159 -25.00 22.34 -9.35
CA ASP A 159 -24.41 23.41 -8.55
C ASP A 159 -23.13 22.95 -7.82
N ILE A 160 -23.09 21.67 -7.43
CA ILE A 160 -21.96 21.06 -6.70
C ILE A 160 -20.69 20.95 -7.56
N ASP A 161 -20.82 20.83 -8.89
CA ASP A 161 -19.68 20.58 -9.78
C ASP A 161 -18.67 21.74 -9.74
N SER A 162 -19.17 22.98 -9.65
CA SER A 162 -18.34 24.18 -9.52
C SER A 162 -17.53 24.17 -8.22
N LEU A 163 -18.16 23.77 -7.11
CA LEU A 163 -17.54 23.69 -5.78
C LEU A 163 -16.47 22.60 -5.71
N ILE A 164 -16.69 21.47 -6.40
CA ILE A 164 -15.68 20.41 -6.55
C ILE A 164 -14.44 20.96 -7.27
N ASN A 165 -14.62 21.67 -8.38
CA ASN A 165 -13.51 22.22 -9.14
C ASN A 165 -12.75 23.31 -8.37
N GLU A 166 -13.46 24.22 -7.71
CA GLU A 166 -12.87 25.29 -6.90
C GLU A 166 -12.06 24.72 -5.73
N SER A 167 -12.65 23.80 -4.96
CA SER A 167 -11.98 23.16 -3.83
C SER A 167 -10.78 22.31 -4.26
N LEU A 168 -10.84 21.69 -5.44
CA LEU A 168 -9.69 21.00 -6.03
C LEU A 168 -8.56 21.98 -6.35
N GLU A 169 -8.88 23.08 -7.04
CA GLU A 169 -7.90 24.10 -7.44
C GLU A 169 -7.19 24.72 -6.23
N ILE A 170 -7.96 25.11 -5.21
CA ILE A 170 -7.40 25.68 -3.96
C ILE A 170 -6.64 24.61 -3.17
N GLY A 171 -7.19 23.40 -3.09
CA GLY A 171 -6.61 22.28 -2.34
C GLY A 171 -5.35 21.69 -2.96
N THR A 172 -5.09 21.97 -4.25
CA THR A 172 -3.94 21.43 -4.98
C THR A 172 -2.63 22.04 -4.49
N VAL A 173 -1.73 21.16 -4.06
CA VAL A 173 -0.34 21.44 -3.71
C VAL A 173 0.53 21.27 -4.95
N ARG A 174 1.22 22.34 -5.33
CA ARG A 174 2.08 22.40 -6.51
C ARG A 174 3.53 22.28 -6.08
N ILE A 175 4.22 21.29 -6.61
CA ILE A 175 5.60 20.95 -6.24
C ILE A 175 6.47 21.07 -7.48
N VAL A 176 7.51 21.90 -7.41
CA VAL A 176 8.55 21.93 -8.45
C VAL A 176 9.66 20.96 -8.06
N LEU A 177 10.05 20.10 -8.98
CA LEU A 177 11.20 19.21 -8.85
C LEU A 177 12.39 19.87 -9.53
N GLU A 178 13.46 20.13 -8.78
CA GLU A 178 14.64 20.86 -9.26
C GLU A 178 15.91 20.04 -9.04
N GLY A 179 16.47 19.52 -10.13
CA GLY A 179 17.78 18.90 -10.13
C GLY A 179 18.92 19.94 -10.01
N ASP A 180 19.87 19.68 -9.12
CA ASP A 180 21.12 20.44 -9.05
C ASP A 180 22.18 19.81 -9.96
N TYR A 181 22.40 20.46 -11.10
CA TYR A 181 23.35 20.05 -12.14
C TYR A 181 24.79 20.52 -11.89
N ARG A 182 25.21 20.77 -10.64
CA ARG A 182 26.63 21.02 -10.33
C ARG A 182 27.54 19.83 -10.69
N TYR A 183 27.00 18.61 -10.67
CA TYR A 183 27.64 17.40 -11.20
C TYR A 183 27.16 17.10 -12.63
N ASP A 184 27.54 15.95 -13.19
CA ASP A 184 27.13 15.56 -14.55
C ASP A 184 25.60 15.67 -14.71
N LYS A 185 25.18 16.54 -15.63
CA LYS A 185 23.77 16.84 -15.90
C LYS A 185 22.97 15.58 -16.23
N SER A 186 23.59 14.64 -16.95
CA SER A 186 22.91 13.40 -17.36
C SER A 186 22.41 12.60 -16.15
N TYR A 187 23.17 12.57 -15.05
CA TYR A 187 22.86 11.74 -13.88
C TYR A 187 21.66 12.26 -13.09
N VAL A 188 21.52 13.57 -13.04
CA VAL A 188 20.40 14.24 -12.33
C VAL A 188 19.12 14.14 -13.16
N GLN A 189 19.25 14.21 -14.50
CA GLN A 189 18.12 14.03 -15.42
C GLN A 189 17.47 12.65 -15.31
N ASP A 190 18.24 11.60 -15.01
CA ASP A 190 17.69 10.26 -14.80
C ASP A 190 16.80 10.20 -13.55
N ILE A 191 17.24 10.80 -12.44
CA ILE A 191 16.40 10.94 -11.23
C ILE A 191 15.14 11.75 -11.55
N GLU A 192 15.27 12.88 -12.26
CA GLU A 192 14.11 13.69 -12.66
C GLU A 192 13.09 12.88 -13.45
N LYS A 193 13.56 12.21 -14.52
CA LYS A 193 12.73 11.38 -15.39
C LYS A 193 12.00 10.28 -14.60
N ASP A 194 12.68 9.65 -13.67
CA ASP A 194 12.10 8.64 -12.80
C ASP A 194 11.04 9.22 -11.86
N LEU A 195 11.33 10.35 -11.24
CA LEU A 195 10.39 11.04 -10.37
C LEU A 195 9.12 11.42 -11.12
N PHE A 196 9.23 11.99 -12.32
CA PHE A 196 8.08 12.30 -13.17
C PHE A 196 7.35 11.05 -13.68
N ARG A 197 8.02 9.89 -13.75
CA ARG A 197 7.36 8.62 -14.07
C ARG A 197 6.56 8.06 -12.89
N VAL A 198 7.08 8.16 -11.67
CA VAL A 198 6.51 7.49 -10.48
C VAL A 198 5.58 8.34 -9.63
N LEU A 199 5.75 9.67 -9.61
CA LEU A 199 4.97 10.58 -8.77
C LEU A 199 3.56 10.87 -9.34
N PRO A 200 3.37 11.14 -10.65
CA PRO A 200 2.04 11.37 -11.23
C PRO A 200 1.16 10.11 -11.28
N ARG A 201 1.78 8.92 -11.30
CA ARG A 201 1.06 7.63 -11.39
C ARG A 201 0.34 7.20 -10.11
N SER A 202 0.27 8.04 -9.09
CA SER A 202 -0.60 7.78 -7.93
C SER A 202 -2.08 8.09 -8.22
N GLN A 203 -2.62 7.54 -9.32
CA GLN A 203 -4.07 7.49 -9.55
C GLN A 203 -4.82 6.80 -8.39
N GLU A 204 -4.10 6.09 -7.51
CA GLU A 204 -4.70 5.39 -6.38
C GLU A 204 -4.94 6.23 -5.11
N ALA A 205 -4.68 7.56 -5.06
CA ALA A 205 -4.99 8.24 -3.79
C ALA A 205 -5.39 9.71 -3.75
N LYS A 206 -4.79 10.67 -4.47
CA LYS A 206 -4.98 12.10 -4.08
C LYS A 206 -4.88 13.07 -5.27
N PRO A 207 -5.99 13.74 -5.66
CA PRO A 207 -5.99 14.69 -6.79
C PRO A 207 -5.24 16.01 -6.50
N PHE A 208 -4.69 16.16 -5.29
CA PHE A 208 -4.17 17.43 -4.77
C PHE A 208 -2.66 17.60 -4.88
N PHE A 209 -1.95 16.77 -5.65
CA PHE A 209 -0.51 16.94 -5.82
C PHE A 209 -0.19 17.00 -7.31
N GLN A 210 0.41 18.12 -7.71
CA GLN A 210 0.89 18.33 -9.06
C GLN A 210 2.41 18.56 -9.00
N PHE A 211 3.12 17.92 -9.90
CA PHE A 211 4.57 18.02 -10.02
C PHE A 211 4.90 18.71 -11.33
N PHE A 212 5.86 19.63 -11.26
CA PHE A 212 6.31 20.40 -12.40
C PHE A 212 7.83 20.37 -12.49
N SER A 213 8.36 20.38 -13.71
CA SER A 213 9.74 20.79 -13.93
C SER A 213 9.89 22.31 -13.74
N PRO A 214 11.10 22.85 -13.57
CA PRO A 214 11.30 24.29 -13.48
C PRO A 214 10.85 25.02 -14.75
N GLU A 215 11.04 24.39 -15.92
CA GLU A 215 10.61 24.91 -17.23
C GLU A 215 9.08 24.97 -17.31
N GLU A 216 8.39 23.86 -17.02
CA GLU A 216 6.93 23.79 -17.01
C GLU A 216 6.32 24.82 -16.04
N ALA A 217 6.92 24.98 -14.85
CA ALA A 217 6.43 25.94 -13.88
C ALA A 217 6.60 27.38 -14.35
N SER A 218 7.71 27.69 -15.01
CA SER A 218 7.96 29.01 -15.59
C SER A 218 7.00 29.30 -16.75
N GLU A 219 6.87 28.38 -17.71
CA GLU A 219 6.02 28.53 -18.89
C GLU A 219 4.55 28.70 -18.53
N ASN A 220 4.06 27.94 -17.55
CA ASN A 220 2.68 27.97 -17.10
C ASN A 220 2.42 28.98 -15.95
N HIS A 221 3.44 29.76 -15.58
CA HIS A 221 3.40 30.75 -14.49
C HIS A 221 2.87 30.15 -13.17
N VAL A 222 3.27 28.90 -12.91
CA VAL A 222 2.90 28.17 -11.71
C VAL A 222 3.63 28.79 -10.53
N LYS A 223 2.87 29.20 -9.51
CA LYS A 223 3.42 29.52 -8.19
C LYS A 223 3.48 28.25 -7.35
N PRO A 224 4.68 27.68 -7.09
CA PRO A 224 4.77 26.46 -6.29
C PRO A 224 4.46 26.73 -4.81
N ASP A 225 4.02 25.69 -4.13
CA ASP A 225 3.98 25.65 -2.66
C ASP A 225 5.32 25.16 -2.11
N TYR A 226 5.91 24.17 -2.79
CA TYR A 226 7.18 23.59 -2.42
C TYR A 226 8.11 23.45 -3.61
N VAL A 227 9.40 23.64 -3.34
CA VAL A 227 10.47 23.25 -4.25
C VAL A 227 11.20 22.08 -3.63
N VAL A 228 11.23 20.97 -4.34
CA VAL A 228 11.99 19.78 -4.00
C VAL A 228 13.27 19.83 -4.81
N SER A 229 14.39 20.06 -4.12
CA SER A 229 15.69 20.17 -4.75
C SER A 229 16.57 19.00 -4.34
N PHE A 230 17.28 18.42 -5.30
CA PHE A 230 18.13 17.25 -5.08
C PHE A 230 19.32 17.25 -6.02
N GLY A 231 20.37 16.54 -5.65
CA GLY A 231 21.55 16.37 -6.48
C GLY A 231 22.51 15.37 -5.86
N TYR A 232 23.53 15.00 -6.62
CA TYR A 232 24.59 14.15 -6.08
C TYR A 232 25.51 14.97 -5.17
N ASP A 233 25.96 14.38 -4.08
CA ASP A 233 27.17 14.78 -3.37
C ASP A 233 28.39 14.19 -4.09
N TYR A 234 28.29 12.93 -4.51
CA TYR A 234 29.24 12.25 -5.39
C TYR A 234 28.58 11.02 -6.02
N LEU A 235 29.15 10.57 -7.14
CA LEU A 235 28.81 9.31 -7.78
C LEU A 235 30.08 8.74 -8.42
N SER A 236 30.40 7.49 -8.13
CA SER A 236 31.64 6.84 -8.54
C SER A 236 31.35 5.43 -9.04
N VAL A 237 31.84 5.12 -10.23
CA VAL A 237 31.85 3.76 -10.78
C VAL A 237 33.29 3.37 -11.05
N GLY A 238 33.80 2.48 -10.21
CA GLY A 238 35.15 1.95 -10.27
C GLY A 238 35.42 1.13 -11.52
N PHE A 239 36.71 0.89 -11.78
CA PHE A 239 37.15 -0.03 -12.83
C PHE A 239 37.10 -1.48 -12.35
N GLU A 240 37.07 -2.43 -13.29
CA GLU A 240 37.24 -3.85 -12.98
C GLU A 240 38.58 -4.07 -12.28
N HIS A 241 38.53 -4.65 -11.09
CA HIS A 241 39.70 -5.10 -10.37
C HIS A 241 39.77 -6.63 -10.42
N ARG A 242 40.84 -7.17 -11.02
CA ARG A 242 41.12 -8.61 -11.09
C ARG A 242 42.38 -8.93 -10.29
N ASN A 243 42.28 -9.86 -9.36
CA ASN A 243 43.40 -10.37 -8.59
C ASN A 243 43.45 -11.90 -8.68
N CYS A 244 44.64 -12.47 -8.86
CA CYS A 244 44.85 -13.92 -8.85
C CYS A 244 46.06 -14.29 -8.02
N SER A 245 45.90 -15.32 -7.19
CA SER A 245 46.99 -15.95 -6.44
C SER A 245 47.20 -17.37 -6.96
N GLU A 246 48.46 -17.79 -7.05
CA GLU A 246 48.84 -19.11 -7.56
C GLU A 246 49.63 -19.88 -6.51
N GLU A 247 49.23 -21.14 -6.30
CA GLU A 247 49.92 -22.08 -5.42
C GLU A 247 50.35 -23.28 -6.26
N SER A 248 51.66 -23.56 -6.28
CA SER A 248 52.23 -24.69 -7.02
C SER A 248 52.62 -25.82 -6.07
N PHE A 249 52.31 -27.04 -6.47
CA PHE A 249 52.56 -28.26 -5.72
C PHE A 249 53.41 -29.21 -6.56
N SER A 250 54.34 -29.91 -5.91
CA SER A 250 55.14 -30.93 -6.58
C SER A 250 55.41 -32.08 -5.62
N LYS A 251 55.40 -33.30 -6.18
CA LYS A 251 55.57 -34.54 -5.42
C LYS A 251 56.29 -35.57 -6.29
N ASP A 252 57.20 -36.31 -5.69
CA ASP A 252 57.81 -37.47 -6.33
C ASP A 252 56.89 -38.69 -6.13
N ILE A 253 56.45 -39.29 -7.24
CA ILE A 253 55.54 -40.43 -7.24
C ILE A 253 56.25 -41.62 -7.84
N LYS A 254 56.18 -42.75 -7.15
CA LYS A 254 56.71 -44.01 -7.64
C LYS A 254 55.83 -44.49 -8.81
N ILE A 255 56.42 -44.56 -10.01
CA ILE A 255 55.74 -44.98 -11.25
C ILE A 255 56.09 -46.40 -11.67
N GLY A 256 57.08 -47.00 -11.03
CA GLY A 256 57.49 -48.36 -11.33
C GLY A 256 58.63 -48.83 -10.46
N GLU A 257 59.10 -50.01 -10.82
CA GLU A 257 60.17 -50.71 -10.14
C GLU A 257 61.09 -51.29 -11.20
N ARG A 258 62.38 -50.95 -11.15
CA ARG A 258 63.38 -51.54 -12.03
C ARG A 258 64.08 -52.67 -11.30
N LYS A 259 64.09 -53.86 -11.90
CA LYS A 259 65.00 -54.93 -11.46
C LYS A 259 66.40 -54.62 -11.96
N ILE A 260 67.35 -54.56 -11.03
CA ILE A 260 68.75 -54.34 -11.34
C ILE A 260 69.49 -55.69 -11.40
N ASP A 261 68.99 -56.72 -10.68
CA ASP A 261 69.44 -58.13 -10.71
C ASP A 261 68.36 -59.08 -10.13
N SER A 262 68.58 -60.40 -10.10
CA SER A 262 67.62 -61.45 -9.67
C SER A 262 66.99 -61.27 -8.27
N VAL A 263 67.49 -60.33 -7.45
CA VAL A 263 67.03 -60.11 -6.06
C VAL A 263 66.72 -58.63 -5.74
N LYS A 264 67.23 -57.64 -6.49
CA LYS A 264 67.15 -56.22 -6.10
C LYS A 264 66.21 -55.41 -7.01
N VAL A 265 65.24 -54.75 -6.38
CA VAL A 265 64.22 -53.91 -7.01
C VAL A 265 64.39 -52.48 -6.53
N GLU A 266 64.54 -51.53 -7.46
CA GLU A 266 64.64 -50.10 -7.15
C GLU A 266 63.38 -49.35 -7.63
N PRO A 267 62.74 -48.54 -6.77
CA PRO A 267 61.61 -47.71 -7.18
C PRO A 267 62.05 -46.61 -8.16
N ILE A 268 61.35 -46.50 -9.29
CA ILE A 268 61.48 -45.36 -10.20
C ILE A 268 60.47 -44.30 -9.76
N TYR A 269 60.96 -43.10 -9.45
CA TYR A 269 60.13 -41.95 -9.15
C TYR A 269 60.03 -41.00 -10.35
N GLU A 270 58.83 -40.48 -10.57
CA GLU A 270 58.56 -39.37 -11.48
C GLU A 270 58.12 -38.16 -10.65
N LYS A 271 58.70 -37.00 -10.95
CA LYS A 271 58.30 -35.75 -10.33
C LYS A 271 57.06 -35.22 -11.04
N VAL A 272 55.93 -35.23 -10.35
CA VAL A 272 54.68 -34.64 -10.86
C VAL A 272 54.50 -33.23 -10.29
N SER A 273 53.73 -32.41 -10.99
CA SER A 273 53.41 -31.04 -10.57
C SER A 273 51.95 -30.70 -10.83
N GLY A 274 51.39 -29.87 -9.97
CA GLY A 274 50.04 -29.35 -10.05
C GLY A 274 49.99 -27.90 -9.57
N LYS A 275 48.98 -27.17 -10.01
CA LYS A 275 48.80 -25.75 -9.70
C LYS A 275 47.35 -25.47 -9.36
N ILE A 276 47.15 -24.72 -8.29
CA ILE A 276 45.86 -24.12 -7.92
C ILE A 276 45.97 -22.62 -8.15
N THR A 277 45.13 -22.08 -9.03
CA THR A 277 44.98 -20.65 -9.27
C THR A 277 43.64 -20.21 -8.68
N LYS A 278 43.67 -19.29 -7.72
CA LYS A 278 42.48 -18.65 -7.16
C LYS A 278 42.41 -17.24 -7.71
N CYS A 279 41.31 -16.88 -8.35
CA CYS A 279 41.10 -15.57 -8.93
C CYS A 279 39.82 -14.93 -8.39
N GLY A 280 39.83 -13.60 -8.31
CA GLY A 280 38.67 -12.79 -8.00
C GLY A 280 38.60 -11.59 -8.93
N LYS A 281 37.39 -11.26 -9.37
CA LYS A 281 37.05 -9.99 -10.04
C LYS A 281 36.06 -9.22 -9.21
N SER A 282 36.17 -7.90 -9.22
CA SER A 282 35.21 -7.00 -8.59
C SER A 282 35.01 -5.72 -9.37
N VAL A 283 33.80 -5.16 -9.31
CA VAL A 283 33.46 -3.81 -9.74
C VAL A 283 32.62 -3.18 -8.65
N LYS A 284 33.01 -1.98 -8.21
CA LYS A 284 32.30 -1.21 -7.19
C LYS A 284 31.72 0.05 -7.81
N ALA A 285 30.43 0.29 -7.58
CA ALA A 285 29.78 1.58 -7.74
C ALA A 285 29.32 2.08 -6.37
N GLU A 286 29.43 3.37 -6.12
CA GLU A 286 28.96 4.01 -4.89
C GLU A 286 28.52 5.45 -5.17
N GLY A 287 27.54 5.92 -4.43
CA GLY A 287 26.92 7.20 -4.71
C GLY A 287 26.19 7.76 -3.52
N LYS A 288 26.11 9.08 -3.49
CA LYS A 288 25.45 9.81 -2.42
C LYS A 288 24.63 10.94 -3.03
N VAL A 289 23.35 11.00 -2.68
CA VAL A 289 22.39 12.01 -3.14
C VAL A 289 21.88 12.79 -1.94
N TRP A 290 21.94 14.10 -2.02
CA TRP A 290 21.28 14.97 -1.05
C TRP A 290 19.92 15.40 -1.59
N PHE A 291 19.03 15.72 -0.67
CA PHE A 291 17.65 16.09 -0.93
C PHE A 291 17.20 17.16 0.05
N LYS A 292 16.44 18.14 -0.41
CA LYS A 292 15.76 19.12 0.45
C LYS A 292 14.39 19.50 -0.08
N VAL A 293 13.50 19.85 0.83
CA VAL A 293 12.21 20.48 0.54
C VAL A 293 12.24 21.90 1.08
N ILE A 294 11.91 22.85 0.22
CA ILE A 294 11.83 24.27 0.51
C ILE A 294 10.36 24.66 0.47
N ASP A 295 9.87 25.33 1.52
CA ASP A 295 8.59 26.05 1.50
C ASP A 295 8.79 27.33 0.67
N PHE A 296 8.07 27.43 -0.45
CA PHE A 296 8.26 28.52 -1.41
C PHE A 296 7.74 29.86 -0.88
N GLN A 297 6.72 29.87 -0.02
CA GLN A 297 6.18 31.12 0.53
C GLN A 297 7.08 31.69 1.63
N GLN A 298 7.68 30.80 2.43
CA GLN A 298 8.54 31.19 3.56
C GLN A 298 10.02 31.26 3.19
N ASP A 299 10.40 30.84 1.98
CA ASP A 299 11.79 30.65 1.54
C ASP A 299 12.63 29.89 2.56
N ARG A 300 12.09 28.77 3.05
CA ARG A 300 12.66 28.03 4.17
C ARG A 300 12.81 26.55 3.85
N VAL A 301 13.99 25.99 4.14
CA VAL A 301 14.19 24.54 4.14
C VAL A 301 13.41 23.92 5.30
N ILE A 302 12.45 23.06 4.98
CA ILE A 302 11.58 22.39 5.96
C ILE A 302 11.90 20.89 6.11
N LEU A 303 12.65 20.33 5.17
CA LEU A 303 13.13 18.95 5.22
C LEU A 303 14.46 18.87 4.47
N THR A 304 15.40 18.13 5.04
CA THR A 304 16.64 17.73 4.38
C THR A 304 16.85 16.25 4.62
N ASP A 305 17.46 15.57 3.66
CA ASP A 305 17.89 14.19 3.82
C ASP A 305 19.08 13.89 2.91
N THR A 306 19.71 12.75 3.12
CA THR A 306 20.83 12.29 2.32
C THR A 306 20.83 10.78 2.24
N PHE A 307 20.99 10.26 1.03
CA PHE A 307 20.94 8.85 0.71
C PHE A 307 22.30 8.41 0.20
N TYR A 308 22.77 7.27 0.68
CA TYR A 308 23.98 6.62 0.20
C TYR A 308 23.60 5.22 -0.25
N ASP A 309 24.17 4.78 -1.36
CA ASP A 309 24.04 3.41 -1.84
C ASP A 309 25.36 2.95 -2.48
N ASP A 310 25.52 1.63 -2.57
CA ASP A 310 26.60 1.00 -3.32
C ASP A 310 26.18 -0.30 -4.00
N ASP A 311 26.80 -0.60 -5.14
CA ASP A 311 26.68 -1.87 -5.84
C ASP A 311 28.07 -2.49 -5.99
N ASN A 312 28.24 -3.68 -5.42
CA ASN A 312 29.51 -4.40 -5.38
C ASN A 312 29.34 -5.75 -6.09
N TRP A 313 29.69 -5.79 -7.37
CA TRP A 313 29.74 -7.04 -8.11
C TRP A 313 31.05 -7.76 -7.82
N VAL A 314 30.97 -9.05 -7.46
CA VAL A 314 32.13 -9.90 -7.17
C VAL A 314 31.97 -11.26 -7.84
N ASN A 315 33.03 -11.76 -8.46
CA ASN A 315 33.11 -13.10 -9.00
C ASN A 315 34.44 -13.76 -8.61
N GLU A 316 34.37 -14.88 -7.91
CA GLU A 316 35.53 -15.67 -7.50
C GLU A 316 35.49 -17.04 -8.17
N TRP A 317 36.66 -17.52 -8.62
CA TRP A 317 36.78 -18.85 -9.20
C TRP A 317 38.15 -19.48 -8.91
N VAL A 318 38.18 -20.81 -8.98
CA VAL A 318 39.38 -21.61 -8.76
C VAL A 318 39.60 -22.50 -9.98
N THR A 319 40.82 -22.47 -10.50
CA THR A 319 41.29 -23.36 -11.55
C THR A 319 42.40 -24.25 -11.03
N VAL A 320 42.22 -25.55 -11.22
CA VAL A 320 43.15 -26.61 -10.84
C VAL A 320 43.69 -27.23 -12.13
N SER A 321 45.01 -27.28 -12.25
CA SER A 321 45.70 -27.77 -13.44
C SER A 321 46.91 -28.63 -13.08
N GLY A 322 47.34 -29.50 -13.99
CA GLY A 322 48.46 -30.42 -13.79
C GLY A 322 48.03 -31.79 -13.23
N ASP A 323 48.96 -32.51 -12.63
CA ASP A 323 48.73 -33.87 -12.12
C ASP A 323 47.97 -33.84 -10.79
N SER A 324 46.79 -34.46 -10.76
CA SER A 324 45.93 -34.54 -9.57
C SER A 324 46.62 -35.19 -8.37
N ARG A 325 47.63 -36.02 -8.59
CA ARG A 325 48.40 -36.69 -7.53
C ARG A 325 49.42 -35.76 -6.86
N ALA A 326 49.77 -34.64 -7.49
CA ALA A 326 50.61 -33.60 -6.90
C ALA A 326 49.82 -32.65 -5.99
N LEU A 327 48.50 -32.59 -6.17
CA LEU A 327 47.62 -31.60 -5.56
C LEU A 327 47.10 -32.04 -4.17
N PRO A 328 46.75 -31.08 -3.29
CA PRO A 328 46.05 -31.36 -2.04
C PRO A 328 44.75 -32.16 -2.26
N ALA A 329 44.42 -33.03 -1.31
CA ALA A 329 43.18 -33.79 -1.35
C ALA A 329 41.96 -32.83 -1.40
N GLY A 330 41.06 -33.05 -2.35
CA GLY A 330 39.88 -32.22 -2.55
C GLY A 330 40.08 -31.00 -3.45
N ALA A 331 41.27 -30.80 -4.03
CA ALA A 331 41.49 -29.76 -5.04
C ALA A 331 40.61 -30.01 -6.27
N ALA A 332 39.68 -29.10 -6.54
CA ALA A 332 38.78 -29.15 -7.69
C ALA A 332 38.56 -27.74 -8.25
N ASN A 333 38.22 -27.67 -9.53
CA ASN A 333 37.72 -26.43 -10.13
C ASN A 333 36.43 -26.01 -9.40
N SER A 334 36.27 -24.72 -9.14
CA SER A 334 35.04 -24.17 -8.57
C SER A 334 34.71 -22.82 -9.18
N GLY A 335 33.43 -22.60 -9.48
CA GLY A 335 32.98 -21.40 -10.17
C GLY A 335 33.48 -21.32 -11.62
N MET A 336 33.19 -20.19 -12.25
CA MET A 336 33.73 -19.83 -13.55
C MET A 336 33.97 -18.33 -13.59
N GLU A 337 34.93 -17.90 -14.41
CA GLU A 337 35.14 -16.49 -14.69
C GLU A 337 33.90 -15.93 -15.38
N LEU A 338 33.27 -14.94 -14.75
CA LEU A 338 32.13 -14.23 -15.29
C LEU A 338 32.58 -12.90 -15.90
N ILE A 339 31.82 -12.44 -16.90
CA ILE A 339 31.98 -11.10 -17.46
C ILE A 339 31.44 -10.11 -16.44
N ALA A 340 32.27 -9.14 -16.05
CA ALA A 340 31.84 -8.07 -15.17
C ALA A 340 30.74 -7.23 -15.83
N PRO A 341 29.76 -6.73 -15.05
CA PRO A 341 28.79 -5.78 -15.58
C PRO A 341 29.51 -4.56 -16.15
N SER A 342 28.97 -4.01 -17.22
CA SER A 342 29.52 -2.79 -17.80
C SER A 342 29.43 -1.64 -16.79
N ARG A 343 30.29 -0.63 -16.94
CA ARG A 343 30.23 0.58 -16.09
C ARG A 343 28.86 1.27 -16.21
N TRP A 344 28.23 1.21 -17.38
CA TRP A 344 26.88 1.73 -17.59
C TRP A 344 25.82 0.94 -16.82
N THR A 345 25.90 -0.39 -16.80
CA THR A 345 25.00 -1.22 -16.00
C THR A 345 25.14 -0.95 -14.51
N GLN A 346 26.38 -0.85 -14.02
CA GLN A 346 26.67 -0.50 -12.63
C GLN A 346 26.17 0.91 -12.28
N PHE A 347 26.33 1.84 -13.20
CA PHE A 347 25.80 3.20 -13.10
C PHE A 347 24.27 3.21 -13.00
N ASP A 348 23.57 2.53 -13.92
CA ASP A 348 22.11 2.45 -13.94
C ASP A 348 21.57 1.82 -12.65
N ASN A 349 22.18 0.74 -12.17
CA ASN A 349 21.77 0.08 -10.93
C ASN A 349 21.79 1.04 -9.73
N ILE A 350 22.88 1.80 -9.58
CA ILE A 350 23.03 2.68 -8.42
C ILE A 350 22.17 3.94 -8.54
N THR A 351 22.00 4.50 -9.74
CA THR A 351 21.12 5.65 -9.95
C THR A 351 19.65 5.27 -9.73
N ASP A 352 19.22 4.08 -10.17
CA ASP A 352 17.88 3.54 -9.90
C ASP A 352 17.62 3.40 -8.39
N ALA A 353 18.61 2.91 -7.63
CA ALA A 353 18.51 2.72 -6.18
C ALA A 353 18.41 4.07 -5.43
N LEU A 354 19.26 5.03 -5.79
CA LEU A 354 19.25 6.39 -5.23
C LEU A 354 17.97 7.15 -5.62
N SER A 355 17.53 7.07 -6.88
CA SER A 355 16.27 7.61 -7.41
C SER A 355 15.06 7.06 -6.64
N SER A 356 15.06 5.75 -6.35
CA SER A 356 14.02 5.10 -5.54
C SER A 356 13.95 5.65 -4.12
N SER A 357 15.12 5.92 -3.51
CA SER A 357 15.21 6.52 -2.17
C SER A 357 14.66 7.95 -2.12
N VAL A 358 15.02 8.79 -3.09
CA VAL A 358 14.47 10.15 -3.24
C VAL A 358 12.96 10.11 -3.46
N SER A 359 12.51 9.27 -4.41
CA SER A 359 11.09 9.05 -4.71
C SER A 359 10.30 8.64 -3.47
N TRP A 360 10.85 7.72 -2.68
CA TRP A 360 10.24 7.27 -1.43
C TRP A 360 10.12 8.43 -0.43
N LYS A 361 11.17 9.24 -0.27
CA LYS A 361 11.15 10.36 0.67
C LYS A 361 10.11 11.42 0.29
N ILE A 362 9.98 11.75 -0.99
CA ILE A 362 8.94 12.66 -1.50
C ILE A 362 7.55 12.12 -1.17
N ARG A 363 7.30 10.82 -1.42
CA ARG A 363 6.02 10.18 -1.07
C ARG A 363 5.75 10.22 0.44
N GLN A 364 6.77 10.04 1.29
CA GLN A 364 6.61 10.17 2.74
C GLN A 364 6.28 11.60 3.16
N PHE A 365 6.95 12.59 2.57
CA PHE A 365 6.63 14.01 2.80
C PHE A 365 5.17 14.31 2.44
N ILE A 366 4.73 13.91 1.25
CA ILE A 366 3.34 14.07 0.79
C ILE A 366 2.36 13.37 1.74
N ARG A 367 2.63 12.12 2.13
CA ARG A 367 1.78 11.38 3.07
C ARG A 367 1.66 12.11 4.41
N ARG A 368 2.76 12.68 4.93
CA ARG A 368 2.75 13.46 6.17
C ARG A 368 1.93 14.74 6.03
N GLN A 369 2.09 15.48 4.94
CA GLN A 369 1.26 16.68 4.68
C GLN A 369 -0.22 16.34 4.65
N ASN A 370 -0.57 15.19 4.07
CA ASN A 370 -1.96 14.73 4.07
C ASN A 370 -2.45 14.16 5.40
N ALA A 371 -1.60 13.58 6.23
CA ALA A 371 -2.01 13.08 7.54
C ALA A 371 -2.34 14.24 8.48
N LEU A 372 -1.56 15.32 8.40
CA LEU A 372 -1.90 16.60 9.02
C LEU A 372 -3.22 17.16 8.45
N ALA A 373 -3.57 16.76 7.22
CA ALA A 373 -4.77 17.21 6.55
C ALA A 373 -6.06 16.46 6.93
N LEU A 374 -5.96 15.24 7.46
CA LEU A 374 -7.14 14.40 7.76
C LEU A 374 -7.45 14.33 9.26
N ASN A 375 -6.56 14.86 10.09
CA ASN A 375 -6.82 15.17 11.50
C ASN A 375 -7.32 16.61 11.65
#